data_AF-A0A7S0YVD0-F1
#
_entry.id   AF-A0A7S0YVD0-F1
#
_cell.length_a   1.000
_cell.length_b   1.000
_cell.length_c   1.000
_cell.angle_alpha   90.00
_cell.angle_beta   90.00
_cell.angle_gamma   90.00
#
_symmetry.space_group_name_H-M   'P 1'
#
loop_
_entity.id
_entity.type
_entity.pdbx_description
1 polymer ?
#
loop_
_entity_poly.entity_id
_entity_poly.type
_entity_poly.pdbx_seq_one_letter_code
_entity_poly.pdbx_strand_id
1 'polypeptide(L)'
;SSSSSSSSSNCQPSAENTVLYFGCRRRDQDYLYGDVLEGWAADGKIQLYTAFSREKNQPKVYVQQRLKESAEAVWKLISRKGAHFYVCGDGARMAVDVESTLLADVISVGLQADAAKEEGGKEEETEALKAAKEAMAAAGGGVAKAAPG
;
A
#
# COMPACT_ATOMS: atom_id res chain seq x y z
N SER A 1 31.20 22.63 -19.22
CA SER A 1 30.66 23.25 -17.99
C SER A 1 29.26 22.76 -17.72
N SER A 2 28.92 22.71 -16.43
CA SER A 2 27.61 22.43 -15.80
C SER A 2 27.31 20.95 -15.56
N SER A 3 26.98 20.51 -14.34
CA SER A 3 27.10 21.10 -13.01
C SER A 3 27.05 19.92 -12.04
N SER A 4 28.04 19.81 -11.15
CA SER A 4 27.88 18.99 -9.95
C SER A 4 26.72 19.57 -9.16
N SER A 5 25.65 18.80 -8.98
CA SER A 5 24.74 19.01 -7.86
C SER A 5 25.11 18.00 -6.80
N SER A 6 26.16 18.32 -6.03
CA SER A 6 26.42 17.66 -4.75
C SER A 6 25.34 18.17 -3.81
N SER A 7 24.21 17.44 -3.74
CA SER A 7 23.16 17.76 -2.79
C SER A 7 23.62 17.33 -1.42
N SER A 8 23.86 18.33 -0.57
CA SER A 8 24.33 18.21 0.80
C SER A 8 23.49 17.17 1.55
N SER A 9 24.14 16.09 2.00
CA SER A 9 23.55 15.05 2.85
C SER A 9 23.18 15.64 4.21
N ASN A 10 22.02 16.28 4.29
CA ASN A 10 21.36 16.50 5.57
C ASN A 10 20.66 15.17 5.92
N CYS A 11 21.29 14.33 6.75
CA CYS A 11 20.77 13.02 7.21
C CYS A 11 19.58 13.17 8.17
N GLN A 12 18.65 14.08 7.88
CA GLN A 12 17.38 14.10 8.58
C GLN A 12 16.59 12.85 8.17
N PRO A 13 15.96 12.14 9.12
CA PRO A 13 15.03 11.08 8.79
C PRO A 13 13.87 11.70 8.00
N SER A 14 13.91 11.58 6.69
CA SER A 14 12.84 12.03 5.80
C SER A 14 11.71 11.01 5.85
N ALA A 15 10.45 11.47 5.96
CA ALA A 15 9.25 10.62 5.87
C ALA A 15 9.19 9.73 4.64
N GLU A 16 10.00 10.02 3.62
CA GLU A 16 10.03 9.29 2.36
C GLU A 16 10.14 7.77 2.53
N ASN A 17 10.63 7.30 3.68
CA ASN A 17 10.83 5.89 3.98
C ASN A 17 9.91 5.29 5.06
N THR A 18 9.16 6.08 5.82
CA THR A 18 8.42 5.58 6.99
C THR A 18 6.93 5.69 6.76
N VAL A 19 6.27 4.53 6.68
CA VAL A 19 4.82 4.44 6.44
C VAL A 19 4.13 3.85 7.67
N LEU A 20 3.08 4.51 8.13
CA LEU A 20 2.26 4.09 9.27
C LEU A 20 0.79 3.97 8.86
N TYR A 21 0.24 2.78 8.97
CA TYR A 21 -1.19 2.52 8.78
C TYR A 21 -1.90 2.47 10.13
N PHE A 22 -2.82 3.40 10.36
CA PHE A 22 -3.62 3.46 11.58
C PHE A 22 -5.08 3.12 11.29
N GLY A 23 -5.61 2.12 12.00
CA GLY A 23 -6.99 1.66 11.83
C GLY A 23 -7.82 1.80 13.10
N CYS A 24 -8.97 2.46 13.03
CA CYS A 24 -9.91 2.51 14.15
C CYS A 24 -11.38 2.54 13.70
N ARG A 25 -12.31 2.70 14.66
CA ARG A 25 -13.75 2.76 14.35
C ARG A 25 -14.14 4.15 13.86
N ARG A 26 -13.79 5.19 14.61
CA ARG A 26 -14.09 6.59 14.30
C ARG A 26 -12.92 7.50 14.61
N ARG A 27 -12.70 8.49 13.76
CA ARG A 27 -11.70 9.54 13.95
C ARG A 27 -11.89 10.31 15.27
N ASP A 28 -13.12 10.61 15.64
CA ASP A 28 -13.37 11.48 16.80
C ASP A 28 -13.40 10.73 18.15
N GLN A 29 -13.39 9.39 18.13
CA GLN A 29 -13.58 8.57 19.35
C GLN A 29 -12.43 7.61 19.61
N ASP A 30 -12.01 6.87 18.58
CA ASP A 30 -11.02 5.79 18.72
C ASP A 30 -9.65 6.20 18.14
N TYR A 31 -9.48 7.47 17.74
CA TYR A 31 -8.23 7.95 17.14
C TYR A 31 -7.23 8.38 18.20
N LEU A 32 -6.61 7.38 18.81
CA LEU A 32 -5.57 7.59 19.80
C LEU A 32 -4.37 8.27 19.15
N TYR A 33 -3.93 9.39 19.74
CA TYR A 33 -2.82 10.22 19.26
C TYR A 33 -3.02 10.83 17.87
N GLY A 34 -4.26 11.02 17.43
CA GLY A 34 -4.57 11.60 16.12
C GLY A 34 -3.81 12.89 15.85
N ASP A 35 -3.90 13.87 16.75
CA ASP A 35 -3.22 15.16 16.62
C ASP A 35 -1.70 15.02 16.45
N VAL A 36 -1.07 14.10 17.18
CA VAL A 36 0.38 13.87 17.14
C VAL A 36 0.78 13.21 15.82
N LEU A 37 0.05 12.18 15.42
CA LEU A 37 0.29 11.46 14.18
C LEU A 37 0.10 12.36 12.96
N GLU A 38 -0.98 13.15 12.94
CA GLU A 38 -1.25 14.11 11.87
C GLU A 38 -0.19 15.21 11.83
N GLY A 39 0.29 15.66 13.00
CA GLY A 39 1.42 16.59 13.08
C GLY A 39 2.68 16.02 12.45
N TRP A 40 3.03 14.76 12.72
CA TRP A 40 4.19 14.11 12.09
C TRP A 40 4.03 13.92 10.58
N ALA A 41 2.81 13.62 10.13
CA ALA A 41 2.53 13.52 8.70
C ALA A 41 2.67 14.88 8.00
N ALA A 42 2.12 15.95 8.61
CA ALA A 42 2.22 17.31 8.10
C ALA A 42 3.67 17.82 8.06
N ASP A 43 4.48 17.45 9.06
CA ASP A 43 5.89 17.80 9.17
C ASP A 43 6.79 16.97 8.24
N GLY A 44 6.24 15.99 7.51
CA GLY A 44 7.03 15.10 6.66
C GLY A 44 7.98 14.20 7.45
N LYS A 45 7.54 13.73 8.63
CA LYS A 45 8.25 12.72 9.44
C LYS A 45 7.81 11.29 9.14
N ILE A 46 6.52 11.07 8.89
CA ILE A 46 5.95 9.77 8.51
C ILE A 46 4.86 9.93 7.45
N GLN A 47 4.55 8.88 6.70
CA GLN A 47 3.32 8.80 5.92
C GLN A 47 2.21 8.14 6.72
N LEU A 48 1.21 8.93 7.12
CA LEU A 48 0.08 8.44 7.92
C LEU A 48 -1.10 8.07 7.02
N TYR A 49 -1.51 6.80 7.10
CA TYR A 49 -2.69 6.28 6.41
C TYR A 49 -3.76 5.89 7.42
N THR A 50 -4.83 6.69 7.51
CA THR A 50 -5.94 6.40 8.41
C THR A 50 -7.03 5.55 7.75
N ALA A 51 -7.51 4.53 8.45
CA ALA A 51 -8.58 3.66 8.03
C ALA A 51 -9.70 3.62 9.07
N PHE A 52 -10.90 4.09 8.71
CA PHE A 52 -12.04 4.16 9.61
C PHE A 52 -13.14 3.20 9.17
N SER A 53 -13.49 2.24 10.04
CA SER A 53 -14.48 1.21 9.71
C SER A 53 -15.93 1.59 10.05
N ARG A 54 -16.15 2.59 10.93
CA ARG A 54 -17.48 3.04 11.38
C ARG A 54 -17.66 4.56 11.21
N GLU A 55 -16.95 5.13 10.25
CA GLU A 55 -16.97 6.57 9.98
C GLU A 55 -18.30 7.01 9.37
N LYS A 56 -18.78 8.18 9.78
CA LYS A 56 -20.01 8.72 9.21
C LYS A 56 -19.74 9.30 7.82
N ASN A 57 -20.65 9.03 6.89
CA ASN A 57 -20.57 9.50 5.49
C ASN A 57 -19.35 8.97 4.72
N GLN A 58 -18.71 7.90 5.19
CA GLN A 58 -17.61 7.26 4.48
C GLN A 58 -17.82 5.75 4.40
N PRO A 59 -17.32 5.10 3.34
CA PRO A 59 -17.37 3.66 3.23
C PRO A 59 -16.49 2.99 4.30
N LYS A 60 -16.87 1.78 4.68
CA LYS A 60 -16.13 0.96 5.63
C LYS A 60 -14.76 0.58 5.07
N VAL A 61 -13.71 1.20 5.58
CA VAL A 61 -12.33 0.98 5.16
C VAL A 61 -11.52 0.30 6.26
N TYR A 62 -10.57 -0.54 5.85
CA TYR A 62 -9.68 -1.28 6.74
C TYR A 62 -8.21 -1.05 6.37
N VAL A 63 -7.29 -1.31 7.30
CA VAL A 63 -5.84 -1.10 7.11
C VAL A 63 -5.29 -1.90 5.93
N GLN A 64 -5.73 -3.14 5.76
CA GLN A 64 -5.33 -3.98 4.63
C GLN A 64 -5.76 -3.41 3.27
N GLN A 65 -6.87 -2.65 3.21
CA GLN A 65 -7.28 -1.98 1.97
C GLN A 65 -6.33 -0.82 1.65
N ARG A 66 -5.98 -0.01 2.65
CA ARG A 66 -5.00 1.08 2.48
C ARG A 66 -3.63 0.56 2.05
N LEU A 67 -3.24 -0.60 2.59
CA LEU A 67 -2.00 -1.27 2.23
C LEU A 67 -1.99 -1.66 0.74
N LYS A 68 -3.10 -2.16 0.20
CA LYS A 68 -3.23 -2.48 -1.23
C LYS A 68 -3.10 -1.25 -2.12
N GLU A 69 -3.73 -0.13 -1.75
CA GLU A 69 -3.64 1.13 -2.52
C GLU A 69 -2.19 1.61 -2.67
N SER A 70 -1.35 1.31 -1.68
CA SER A 70 0.06 1.70 -1.63
C SER A 70 1.01 0.50 -1.76
N ALA A 71 0.51 -0.64 -2.24
CA ALA A 71 1.25 -1.90 -2.33
C ALA A 71 2.53 -1.76 -3.16
N GLU A 72 2.44 -1.10 -4.31
CA GLU A 72 3.58 -0.88 -5.19
C GLU A 72 4.69 -0.06 -4.51
N ALA A 73 4.31 0.97 -3.75
CA ALA A 73 5.26 1.81 -3.02
C ALA A 73 5.92 1.04 -1.86
N VAL A 74 5.13 0.29 -1.10
CA VAL A 74 5.62 -0.55 0.02
C VAL A 74 6.56 -1.63 -0.49
N TRP A 75 6.21 -2.32 -1.59
CA TRP A 75 7.09 -3.31 -2.21
C TRP A 75 8.45 -2.73 -2.56
N LYS A 76 8.49 -1.53 -3.18
CA LYS A 76 9.76 -0.86 -3.51
C LYS A 76 10.59 -0.59 -2.27
N LEU A 77 9.99 -0.20 -1.14
CA LEU A 77 10.73 0.00 0.12
C LEU A 77 11.33 -1.31 0.64
N ILE A 78 10.56 -2.39 0.62
CA ILE A 78 11.01 -3.70 1.10
C ILE A 78 12.10 -4.27 0.17
N SER A 79 11.82 -4.34 -1.13
CA SER A 79 12.71 -4.92 -2.14
C SER A 79 13.96 -4.08 -2.39
N ARG A 80 13.84 -2.75 -2.53
CA ARG A 80 14.98 -1.88 -2.86
C ARG A 80 15.75 -1.42 -1.64
N LYS A 81 15.06 -1.10 -0.54
CA LYS A 81 15.67 -0.53 0.67
C LYS A 81 15.76 -1.53 1.84
N GLY A 82 15.27 -2.76 1.69
CA GLY A 82 15.27 -3.74 2.77
C GLY A 82 14.37 -3.32 3.94
N ALA A 83 13.29 -2.59 3.69
CA ALA A 83 12.42 -2.10 4.75
C ALA A 83 11.77 -3.24 5.56
N HIS A 84 11.60 -3.02 6.86
CA HIS A 84 10.97 -3.96 7.77
C HIS A 84 9.50 -3.60 7.96
N PHE A 85 8.63 -4.61 7.91
CA PHE A 85 7.20 -4.47 8.16
C PHE A 85 6.86 -4.92 9.58
N TYR A 86 6.12 -4.10 10.31
CA TYR A 86 5.72 -4.36 11.68
C TYR A 86 4.19 -4.30 11.80
N VAL A 87 3.62 -5.28 12.49
CA VAL A 87 2.19 -5.32 12.80
C VAL A 87 2.00 -5.36 14.30
N CYS A 88 1.21 -4.43 14.83
CA CYS A 88 0.90 -4.32 16.25
C CYS A 88 -0.62 -4.32 16.45
N GLY A 89 -1.13 -5.15 17.35
CA GLY A 89 -2.55 -5.27 17.68
C GLY A 89 -2.95 -6.72 17.93
N ASP A 90 -4.15 -7.11 17.51
CA ASP A 90 -4.65 -8.47 17.65
C ASP A 90 -3.85 -9.44 16.75
N GLY A 91 -2.87 -10.12 17.35
CA GLY A 91 -1.99 -11.05 16.66
C GLY A 91 -2.67 -12.35 16.19
N ALA A 92 -3.82 -12.69 16.76
CA ALA A 92 -4.50 -13.95 16.47
C ALA A 92 -5.33 -13.91 15.19
N ARG A 93 -5.91 -12.75 14.86
CA ARG A 93 -6.73 -12.56 13.66
C ARG A 93 -6.18 -11.47 12.76
N MET A 94 -6.03 -10.25 13.30
CA MET A 94 -5.73 -9.07 12.50
C MET A 94 -4.33 -9.14 11.88
N ALA A 95 -3.33 -9.59 12.63
CA ALA A 95 -1.97 -9.72 12.10
C ALA A 95 -1.88 -10.70 10.92
N VAL A 96 -2.59 -11.84 11.02
CA VAL A 96 -2.63 -12.86 9.97
C VAL A 96 -3.28 -12.31 8.70
N ASP A 97 -4.40 -11.59 8.81
CA ASP A 97 -5.07 -10.97 7.66
C ASP A 97 -4.19 -9.91 6.96
N VAL A 98 -3.48 -9.10 7.74
CA VAL A 98 -2.57 -8.07 7.21
C VAL A 98 -1.36 -8.71 6.54
N GLU A 99 -0.75 -9.71 7.18
CA GLU A 99 0.38 -10.45 6.62
C GLU A 99 -0.02 -11.16 5.33
N SER A 100 -1.15 -11.86 5.31
CA SER A 100 -1.65 -12.54 4.11
C SER A 100 -1.89 -11.55 2.98
N THR A 101 -2.49 -10.39 3.27
CA THR A 101 -2.67 -9.31 2.28
C THR A 101 -1.32 -8.79 1.78
N LEU A 102 -0.34 -8.61 2.65
CA LEU A 102 0.99 -8.18 2.25
C LEU A 102 1.64 -9.22 1.31
N LEU A 103 1.62 -10.49 1.70
CA LEU A 103 2.23 -11.57 0.90
C LEU A 103 1.48 -11.81 -0.42
N ALA A 104 0.15 -11.70 -0.44
CA ALA A 104 -0.65 -11.97 -1.63
C ALA A 104 -0.75 -10.75 -2.55
N ASP A 105 -1.07 -9.58 -2.00
CA ASP A 105 -1.29 -8.36 -2.79
C ASP A 105 0.03 -7.59 -3.01
N VAL A 106 0.78 -7.28 -1.94
CA VAL A 106 1.99 -6.42 -2.06
C VAL A 106 3.06 -7.10 -2.89
N ILE A 107 3.33 -8.39 -2.65
CA ILE A 107 4.30 -9.14 -3.46
C ILE A 107 3.82 -9.27 -4.91
N SER A 108 2.54 -9.62 -5.15
CA SER A 108 2.02 -9.80 -6.51
C SER A 108 2.08 -8.52 -7.33
N VAL A 109 1.69 -7.38 -6.75
CA VAL A 109 1.82 -6.05 -7.38
C VAL A 109 3.29 -5.73 -7.64
N GLY A 110 4.16 -6.02 -6.68
CA GLY A 110 5.59 -5.79 -6.78
C GLY A 110 6.26 -6.54 -7.93
N LEU A 111 5.97 -7.84 -8.06
CA LEU A 111 6.49 -8.68 -9.14
C LEU A 111 6.06 -8.18 -10.51
N GLN A 112 4.80 -7.74 -10.65
CA GLN A 112 4.30 -7.15 -11.90
C GLN A 112 4.99 -5.82 -12.21
N ALA A 113 5.21 -4.97 -11.20
CA ALA A 113 5.90 -3.69 -11.36
C ALA A 113 7.38 -3.85 -11.72
N ASP A 114 8.07 -4.85 -11.18
CA ASP A 114 9.45 -5.18 -11.56
C ASP A 114 9.50 -5.82 -12.96
N ALA A 115 8.57 -6.72 -13.31
CA ALA A 115 8.49 -7.30 -14.65
C ALA A 115 8.25 -6.23 -15.74
N ALA A 116 7.39 -5.25 -15.48
CA ALA A 116 7.13 -4.15 -16.42
C ALA A 116 8.33 -3.21 -16.62
N LYS A 117 9.34 -3.23 -15.74
CA LYS A 117 10.59 -2.47 -15.87
C LYS A 117 11.63 -3.16 -16.77
N GLU A 118 11.46 -4.45 -17.05
CA GLU A 118 12.34 -5.27 -17.90
C GLU A 118 11.99 -5.18 -19.40
N GLU A 119 11.08 -4.30 -19.81
CA GLU A 119 10.85 -4.01 -21.24
C GLU A 119 11.87 -3.01 -21.79
N GLY A 120 13.11 -3.48 -21.84
CA GLY A 120 14.19 -3.02 -22.70
C GLY A 120 14.72 -4.16 -23.59
N GLY A 121 13.98 -5.25 -23.76
CA GLY A 121 14.39 -6.41 -24.55
C GLY A 121 13.21 -7.25 -25.03
N LYS A 122 12.74 -6.97 -26.27
CA LYS A 122 11.91 -7.79 -27.17
C LYS A 122 10.90 -8.76 -26.52
N GLU A 123 9.63 -8.35 -26.57
CA GLU A 123 8.41 -9.13 -26.38
C GLU A 123 8.43 -10.45 -27.16
N GLU A 124 8.26 -11.58 -26.46
CA GLU A 124 7.56 -12.74 -27.01
C GLU A 124 6.41 -13.05 -26.05
N GLU A 125 5.24 -12.46 -26.34
CA GLU A 125 4.01 -12.75 -25.60
C GLU A 125 3.55 -14.17 -25.96
N THR A 126 3.76 -15.10 -25.05
CA THR A 126 3.31 -16.48 -25.26
C THR A 126 1.78 -16.57 -25.14
N GLU A 127 1.14 -17.30 -26.06
CA GLU A 127 -0.31 -17.57 -26.06
C GLU A 127 -0.84 -18.12 -24.72
N ALA A 128 0.04 -18.75 -23.92
CA ALA A 128 -0.29 -19.22 -22.57
C ALA A 128 -0.63 -18.08 -21.60
N LEU A 129 0.05 -16.93 -21.71
CA LEU A 129 -0.19 -15.77 -20.84
C LEU A 129 -1.53 -15.09 -21.17
N LYS A 130 -1.89 -15.06 -22.46
CA LYS A 130 -3.17 -14.53 -22.94
C LYS A 130 -4.34 -15.40 -22.48
N ALA A 131 -4.21 -16.72 -22.62
CA ALA A 131 -5.22 -17.67 -22.16
C ALA A 131 -5.45 -17.61 -20.63
N ALA A 132 -4.39 -17.41 -19.85
CA ALA A 132 -4.50 -17.28 -18.39
C ALA A 132 -5.22 -16.00 -17.95
N LYS A 133 -4.99 -14.87 -18.65
CA LYS A 133 -5.69 -13.60 -18.38
C LYS A 133 -7.18 -13.67 -18.71
N GLU A 134 -7.55 -14.32 -19.82
CA GLU A 134 -8.97 -14.49 -20.19
C GLU A 134 -9.73 -15.41 -19.23
N ALA A 135 -9.07 -16.46 -18.71
CA ALA A 135 -9.68 -17.36 -17.73
C ALA A 135 -9.97 -16.67 -16.38
N MET A 136 -9.13 -15.73 -15.94
CA MET A 136 -9.37 -14.99 -14.70
C MET A 136 -10.47 -13.93 -14.82
N ALA A 137 -10.72 -13.39 -16.01
CA ALA A 137 -11.84 -12.47 -16.24
C ALA A 137 -13.21 -13.17 -16.18
N ALA A 138 -13.26 -14.46 -16.49
CA ALA A 138 -14.51 -15.23 -16.53
C ALA A 138 -14.91 -15.83 -15.16
N ALA A 139 -13.98 -15.99 -14.23
CA ALA A 139 -14.21 -16.67 -12.95
C ALA A 139 -14.49 -15.70 -11.78
N GLY A 140 -15.56 -14.92 -11.90
CA GLY A 140 -16.47 -14.62 -10.77
C GLY A 140 -16.02 -13.65 -9.66
N GLY A 141 -16.78 -12.56 -9.53
CA GLY A 141 -16.79 -11.72 -8.33
C GLY A 141 -17.77 -10.56 -8.40
N GLY A 142 -19.05 -10.84 -8.67
CA GLY A 142 -20.10 -9.83 -8.75
C GLY A 142 -20.27 -9.03 -7.46
N VAL A 143 -20.13 -7.71 -7.57
CA VAL A 143 -20.95 -6.74 -6.83
C VAL A 143 -21.67 -5.92 -7.89
N ALA A 144 -22.93 -6.28 -8.13
CA ALA A 144 -23.87 -5.37 -8.76
C ALA A 144 -24.09 -4.19 -7.80
N LYS A 145 -23.52 -3.03 -8.12
CA LYS A 145 -23.98 -1.76 -7.57
C LYS A 145 -25.09 -1.24 -8.49
N ALA A 146 -26.34 -1.53 -8.12
CA ALA A 146 -27.48 -0.78 -8.63
C ALA A 146 -27.27 0.70 -8.28
N ALA A 147 -27.29 1.56 -9.31
CA ALA A 147 -27.38 3.00 -9.14
C ALA A 147 -28.86 3.40 -8.95
N PRO A 148 -29.18 4.38 -8.09
CA PRO A 148 -30.48 5.03 -8.11
C PRO A 148 -30.51 6.11 -9.21
N GLY A 149 -31.60 6.13 -9.98
CA GLY A 149 -31.89 7.12 -11.01
C GLY A 149 -33.07 6.68 -11.86
#